data_AF-A0AB34L4B9-F1
#
_entry.id   AF-A0AB34L4B9-F1
#
_cell.length_a   1.000
_cell.length_b   1.000
_cell.length_c   1.000
_cell.angle_alpha   90.00
_cell.angle_beta   90.00
_cell.angle_gamma   90.00
#
_symmetry.space_group_name_H-M   'P 1'
#
loop_
_entity.id
_entity.type
_entity.pdbx_description
1 polymer ?
#
loop_
_entity_poly.entity_id
_entity_poly.type
_entity_poly.pdbx_seq_one_letter_code
_entity_poly.pdbx_strand_id
1 'polypeptide(L)' 'MSGVLGGIYNTVIRSNGVFLSAIFVGAFATNLAFDTGSNALWDSINRGRQWKDIKHRYMESEDEE' A
#
# COMPACT_ATOMS: atom_id res chain seq x y z
N MET A 1 7.36 -6.54 -35.92
CA MET A 1 6.23 -6.09 -35.09
C MET A 1 6.72 -5.87 -33.66
N SER A 2 6.59 -4.66 -33.12
CA SER A 2 6.92 -4.40 -31.72
C SER A 2 5.75 -4.86 -30.85
N GLY A 3 5.92 -5.97 -30.11
CA GLY A 3 4.93 -6.41 -29.11
C GLY A 3 4.85 -5.45 -27.92
N VAL A 4 3.89 -5.68 -27.03
CA VAL A 4 3.65 -4.85 -25.82
C VAL A 4 4.92 -4.66 -25.00
N LEU A 5 5.71 -5.73 -24.80
CA LEU A 5 6.99 -5.68 -24.10
C LEU A 5 8.04 -4.80 -24.83
N GLY A 6 8.05 -4.84 -26.16
CA GLY A 6 8.91 -3.97 -26.97
C GLY A 6 8.51 -2.50 -26.91
N GLY A 7 7.21 -2.22 -26.75
CA GLY A 7 6.69 -0.88 -26.48
C GLY A 7 7.17 -0.35 -25.13
N ILE A 8 6.96 -1.12 -24.05
CA ILE A 8 7.37 -0.75 -22.68
C ILE A 8 8.88 -0.54 -22.58
N TYR A 9 9.67 -1.42 -23.22
CA TYR A 9 11.13 -1.27 -23.20
C TYR A 9 11.56 0.06 -23.82
N ASN A 10 11.02 0.40 -25.00
CA ASN A 10 11.41 1.62 -25.70
C ASN A 10 10.94 2.90 -25.00
N THR A 11 9.82 2.88 -24.28
CA THR A 11 9.26 4.08 -23.63
C THR A 11 9.75 4.28 -22.21
N VAL A 12 9.94 3.22 -21.43
CA VAL A 12 10.21 3.32 -19.98
C VAL A 12 11.62 2.85 -19.62
N ILE A 13 12.11 1.78 -20.24
CA ILE A 13 13.34 1.10 -19.79
C ILE A 13 14.59 1.60 -20.54
N ARG A 14 14.47 1.95 -21.82
CA ARG A 14 15.62 2.28 -22.69
C ARG A 14 16.37 3.55 -22.27
N SER A 15 15.68 4.53 -21.69
CA SER A 15 16.29 5.79 -21.25
C SER A 15 16.58 5.73 -19.75
N ASN A 16 17.85 5.87 -19.37
CA ASN A 16 18.26 5.81 -17.96
C ASN A 16 17.52 6.82 -17.06
N GLY A 17 17.30 8.04 -17.56
CA GLY A 17 16.58 9.07 -16.79
C GLY A 17 15.09 8.75 -16.60
N VAL A 18 14.44 8.24 -17.65
CA VAL A 18 13.02 7.80 -17.58
C VAL A 18 12.89 6.55 -16.73
N PHE A 19 13.84 5.63 -16.83
CA PHE A 19 13.86 4.42 -16.04
C PHE A 19 14.00 4.72 -14.55
N LEU A 20 14.92 5.61 -14.18
CA LEU A 20 15.10 6.03 -12.79
C LEU A 20 13.85 6.71 -12.22
N SER A 21 13.23 7.61 -12.97
CA SER A 21 11.99 8.27 -12.53
C SER A 21 10.82 7.29 -12.41
N ALA A 22 10.70 6.33 -13.34
CA ALA A 22 9.70 5.28 -13.28
C ALA A 22 9.88 4.39 -12.04
N ILE A 23 11.13 4.06 -11.66
CA ILE A 23 11.41 3.32 -10.42
C ILE A 23 10.96 4.11 -9.20
N PHE A 24 11.30 5.40 -9.11
CA PHE A 24 10.91 6.20 -7.93
C PHE A 24 9.40 6.36 -7.80
N VAL A 25 8.72 6.69 -8.89
CA VAL A 25 7.25 6.79 -8.91
C VAL A 25 6.62 5.43 -8.60
N GLY A 26 7.13 4.37 -9.22
CA GLY A 26 6.65 3.00 -9.00
C GLY A 26 6.82 2.55 -7.56
N ALA A 27 7.98 2.82 -6.94
CA ALA A 27 8.24 2.49 -5.54
C ALA A 27 7.28 3.23 -4.60
N PHE A 28 7.08 4.53 -4.79
CA PHE A 28 6.16 5.31 -3.96
C PHE A 28 4.71 4.83 -4.09
N ALA A 29 4.22 4.67 -5.33
CA ALA A 29 2.87 4.21 -5.59
C ALA A 29 2.63 2.79 -5.05
N THR A 30 3.60 1.89 -5.25
CA THR A 30 3.52 0.52 -4.74
C THR A 30 3.54 0.50 -3.22
N ASN A 31 4.40 1.30 -2.58
CA ASN A 31 4.45 1.35 -1.11
C ASN A 31 3.10 1.79 -0.52
N LEU A 32 2.52 2.88 -1.03
CA LEU A 32 1.21 3.36 -0.59
C LEU A 32 0.10 2.32 -0.79
N ALA A 33 0.06 1.69 -1.96
CA ALA A 33 -0.93 0.68 -2.28
C ALA A 33 -0.76 -0.57 -1.40
N PHE A 34 0.49 -1.01 -1.19
CA PHE A 34 0.82 -2.18 -0.38
C PHE A 34 0.48 -1.95 1.09
N ASP A 35 0.86 -0.81 1.67
CA ASP A 35 0.55 -0.47 3.07
C ASP A 35 -0.96 -0.42 3.29
N THR A 36 -1.67 0.29 2.41
CA THR A 36 -3.14 0.43 2.51
C THR A 36 -3.83 -0.92 2.34
N GLY A 37 -3.47 -1.67 1.29
CA GLY A 37 -4.08 -2.95 0.97
C GLY A 37 -3.79 -4.02 2.02
N SER A 38 -2.55 -4.09 2.50
CA SER A 38 -2.14 -5.07 3.52
C SER A 38 -2.81 -4.78 4.86
N ASN A 39 -2.91 -3.52 5.28
CA ASN A 39 -3.66 -3.15 6.48
C ASN A 39 -5.15 -3.49 6.33
N ALA A 40 -5.78 -3.16 5.20
CA ALA A 40 -7.19 -3.52 4.98
C ALA A 40 -7.43 -5.03 5.02
N LEU A 41 -6.51 -5.81 4.43
CA LEU A 41 -6.57 -7.27 4.47
C LEU A 41 -6.42 -7.79 5.90
N TRP A 42 -5.42 -7.28 6.63
CA TRP A 42 -5.19 -7.62 8.04
C TRP A 42 -6.41 -7.32 8.90
N ASP A 43 -7.02 -6.16 8.68
CA ASP A 43 -8.20 -5.70 9.41
C ASP A 43 -9.41 -6.56 9.18
N SER A 44 -9.59 -7.00 7.93
CA SER A 44 -10.67 -7.92 7.57
C SER A 44 -10.49 -9.28 8.24
N ILE A 45 -9.27 -9.80 8.28
CA ILE A 45 -8.96 -11.11 8.86
C ILE A 45 -9.08 -11.08 10.38
N ASN A 46 -8.66 -9.99 11.03
CA ASN A 46 -8.57 -9.88 12.49
C ASN A 46 -9.71 -9.08 13.12
N ARG A 47 -10.80 -8.85 12.38
CA ARG A 47 -11.95 -8.08 12.86
C ARG A 47 -12.46 -8.57 14.21
N GLY A 48 -12.67 -7.65 15.13
CA GLY A 48 -13.18 -7.91 16.48
C GLY A 48 -12.11 -8.39 17.47
N ARG A 49 -10.87 -8.56 17.04
CA ARG A 49 -9.73 -8.93 17.90
C ARG A 49 -8.71 -7.81 18.04
N GLN A 50 -8.76 -6.81 17.17
CA GLN A 50 -7.78 -5.72 17.20
C GLN A 50 -8.13 -4.72 18.29
N TRP A 51 -7.10 -4.08 18.86
CA TRP A 51 -7.30 -3.05 19.88
C TRP A 51 -8.28 -1.98 19.41
N LYS A 52 -8.14 -1.48 18.17
CA LYS A 52 -9.09 -0.50 17.60
C LYS A 52 -10.55 -0.95 17.58
N ASP A 53 -10.81 -2.26 17.55
CA ASP A 53 -12.16 -2.82 17.57
C ASP A 53 -12.72 -2.93 18.99
N ILE A 54 -11.87 -3.20 19.99
CA ILE A 54 -12.30 -3.49 21.38
C ILE A 54 -12.00 -2.37 22.39
N LYS A 55 -11.24 -1.34 21.99
CA LYS A 55 -10.77 -0.24 22.85
C LYS A 55 -11.90 0.45 23.59
N HIS A 56 -13.05 0.65 22.95
CA HIS A 56 -14.22 1.30 23.54
C HIS A 56 -14.68 0.64 24.85
N ARG A 57 -14.47 -0.68 25.00
CA ARG A 57 -14.86 -1.43 26.22
C ARG A 57 -14.02 -1.11 27.46
N TYR A 58 -12.92 -0.41 27.28
CA TYR A 58 -11.91 -0.18 28.33
C TYR A 58 -11.59 1.30 28.54
N MET A 59 -12.14 2.20 27.72
CA MET A 59 -11.92 3.64 27.87
C MET A 59 -13.04 4.32 28.66
N GLU A 60 -14.27 3.81 28.66
CA GLU A 60 -15.37 4.36 29.49
C GLU A 60 -15.15 4.09 31.00
N SER A 61 -14.27 3.16 31.37
CA SER A 61 -13.95 2.87 32.78
C SER A 61 -12.99 3.86 33.44
N GLU A 62 -12.44 4.83 32.69
CA GLU A 62 -11.58 5.90 33.24
C GLU A 62 -12.36 7.19 33.53
N ASP A 63 -13.57 7.36 32.99
CA ASP A 63 -14.40 8.56 33.18
C ASP A 63 -15.39 8.43 34.37
N GLU A 64 -15.47 7.24 35.00
CA GLU A 64 -16.30 6.96 36.19
C GLU A 64 -15.52 6.89 37.53
N GLU A 65 -14.21 7.17 37.53
CA GLU A 65 -13.38 7.40 38.74
C GLU A 65 -13.02 8.89 38.91
#